data_AF-A0A955F4M4-F1
#
_entry.id   AF-A0A955F4M4-F1
#
_cell.length_a   1.000
_cell.length_b   1.000
_cell.length_c   1.000
_cell.angle_alpha   90.00
_cell.angle_beta   90.00
_cell.angle_gamma   90.00
#
_symmetry.space_group_name_H-M   'P 1'
#
loop_
_entity.id
_entity.type
_entity.pdbx_description
1 polymer ?
#
loop_
_entity_poly.entity_id
_entity_poly.type
_entity_poly.pdbx_seq_one_letter_code
_entity_poly.pdbx_strand_id
1 'polypeptide(L)'
;SRGRLRGQWLIEIFVNLPLVLPPVATGLILLIIFGREGLLGGLLDPLGIHFVFDWKGAVLASAVVSFPLLVRAVRLAFDAVDPGLPAMARSLGDGPWRAFARVELPLALPGVAAGATLALARCLGEFGATIVFAGNLPGATRTIPLAIYDLYETPDGLSRSWRLLGLSVVIAAGALVVSEILQRRGRCRLGRELGA
;
A
#
# COMPACT_ATOMS: atom_id res chain seq x y z
N SER A 1 5.69 7.11 -22.73
CA SER A 1 4.57 7.87 -23.33
C SER A 1 3.33 6.98 -23.60
N ARG A 2 2.98 6.07 -22.68
CA ARG A 2 1.87 5.13 -22.87
C ARG A 2 0.54 5.88 -22.65
N GLY A 3 -0.42 5.64 -23.56
CA GLY A 3 -1.72 6.30 -23.73
C GLY A 3 -2.10 7.39 -22.71
N ARG A 4 -2.03 8.66 -23.10
CA ARG A 4 -2.66 9.74 -22.34
C ARG A 4 -4.16 9.58 -22.44
N LEU A 5 -4.76 8.92 -21.46
CA LEU A 5 -6.21 8.91 -21.30
C LEU A 5 -6.68 10.35 -21.09
N ARG A 6 -7.69 10.79 -21.84
CA ARG A 6 -8.35 12.08 -21.58
C ARG A 6 -8.89 12.03 -20.14
N GLY A 7 -8.35 12.87 -19.25
CA GLY A 7 -8.68 12.86 -17.82
C GLY A 7 -7.67 12.18 -16.90
N GLN A 8 -6.51 11.72 -17.40
CA GLN A 8 -5.45 11.12 -16.57
C GLN A 8 -5.04 12.00 -15.38
N TRP A 9 -5.02 13.33 -15.55
CA TRP A 9 -4.68 14.27 -14.49
C TRP A 9 -5.64 14.20 -13.28
N LEU A 10 -6.93 13.96 -13.51
CA LEU A 10 -7.93 13.80 -12.43
C LEU A 10 -7.67 12.53 -11.63
N ILE A 11 -7.37 11.43 -12.33
CA ILE A 11 -7.02 10.15 -11.70
C ILE A 11 -5.75 10.32 -10.88
N GLU A 12 -4.73 10.98 -11.44
CA GLU A 12 -3.49 11.27 -10.72
C GLU A 12 -3.72 12.11 -9.47
N ILE A 13 -4.57 13.14 -9.52
CA ILE A 13 -4.93 13.92 -8.34
C ILE A 13 -5.65 13.05 -7.30
N PHE A 14 -6.65 12.29 -7.71
CA PHE A 14 -7.43 11.45 -6.81
C PHE A 14 -6.56 10.40 -6.11
N VAL A 15 -5.68 9.73 -6.86
CA VAL A 15 -4.76 8.73 -6.32
C VAL A 15 -3.74 9.34 -5.37
N ASN A 16 -3.27 10.56 -5.63
CA ASN A 16 -2.28 11.22 -4.76
C ASN A 16 -2.91 12.01 -3.60
N LEU A 17 -4.24 12.18 -3.59
CA LEU A 17 -4.96 12.92 -2.55
C LEU A 17 -4.63 12.45 -1.13
N PRO A 18 -4.61 11.13 -0.82
CA PRO A 18 -4.30 10.66 0.53
C PRO A 18 -2.87 10.97 0.99
N LEU A 19 -1.94 11.22 0.05
CA LEU A 19 -0.56 11.58 0.37
C LEU A 19 -0.43 13.02 0.87
N VAL A 20 -1.32 13.90 0.42
CA VAL A 20 -1.30 15.34 0.76
C VAL A 20 -2.21 15.64 1.95
N LEU A 21 -3.30 14.88 2.10
CA LEU A 21 -4.24 15.07 3.19
C LEU A 21 -3.67 14.56 4.53
N PRO A 22 -3.98 15.23 5.66
CA PRO A 22 -3.72 14.68 6.97
C PRO A 22 -4.36 13.29 7.11
N PRO A 23 -3.67 12.27 7.67
CA PRO A 23 -4.22 10.91 7.76
C PRO A 23 -5.56 10.84 8.51
N VAL A 24 -5.73 11.68 9.55
CA VAL A 24 -6.99 11.82 10.30
C VAL A 24 -8.14 12.27 9.38
N ALA A 25 -7.88 13.23 8.48
CA ALA A 25 -8.86 13.68 7.51
C ALA A 25 -9.22 12.58 6.50
N THR A 26 -8.22 11.80 6.05
CA THR A 26 -8.46 10.61 5.22
C THR A 26 -9.35 9.60 5.95
N GLY A 27 -9.11 9.35 7.24
CA GLY A 27 -9.96 8.50 8.08
C GLY A 27 -11.40 9.00 8.17
N LEU A 28 -11.62 10.30 8.34
CA LEU A 28 -12.96 10.90 8.36
C LEU A 28 -13.69 10.72 7.03
N ILE A 29 -13.00 10.93 5.91
CA ILE A 29 -13.57 10.72 4.57
C ILE A 29 -13.97 9.25 4.41
N LEU A 30 -13.12 8.31 4.81
CA LEU A 30 -13.44 6.88 4.77
C LEU A 30 -14.64 6.56 5.67
N LEU A 31 -14.74 7.15 6.85
CA LEU A 31 -15.87 6.98 7.75
C LEU A 31 -17.18 7.50 7.14
N ILE A 32 -17.16 8.63 6.45
CA ILE A 32 -18.35 9.19 5.77
C ILE A 32 -18.78 8.29 4.59
N ILE A 33 -17.82 7.73 3.84
CA ILE A 33 -18.12 6.89 2.67
C ILE A 33 -18.60 5.49 3.08
N PHE A 34 -17.92 4.86 4.04
CA PHE A 34 -18.12 3.46 4.44
C PHE A 34 -18.91 3.31 5.76
N GLY A 35 -19.31 4.42 6.39
CA GLY A 35 -20.24 4.42 7.51
C GLY A 35 -21.60 3.83 7.15
N ARG A 36 -22.37 3.45 8.17
CA ARG A 36 -23.66 2.76 7.98
C ARG A 36 -24.65 3.54 7.10
N GLU A 37 -24.66 4.86 7.21
CA GLU A 37 -25.47 5.76 6.38
C GLU A 37 -24.71 6.32 5.16
N GLY A 38 -23.47 5.87 4.96
CA GLY A 38 -22.60 6.30 3.87
C GLY A 38 -22.95 5.65 2.54
N LEU A 39 -22.50 6.28 1.44
CA LEU A 39 -22.73 5.83 0.06
C LEU A 39 -22.36 4.37 -0.17
N LEU A 40 -21.18 3.94 0.30
CA LEU A 40 -20.72 2.57 0.14
C LEU A 40 -21.12 1.69 1.31
N GLY A 41 -21.14 2.21 2.54
CA GLY A 41 -21.51 1.41 3.71
C GLY A 41 -22.96 0.92 3.66
N GLY A 42 -23.91 1.78 3.27
CA GLY A 42 -25.32 1.38 3.12
C GLY A 42 -25.56 0.36 2.01
N LEU A 43 -24.75 0.38 0.93
CA LEU A 43 -24.83 -0.62 -0.14
C LEU A 43 -24.24 -1.98 0.24
N LEU A 44 -23.27 -1.97 1.15
CA LEU A 44 -22.56 -3.17 1.62
C LEU A 44 -23.21 -3.81 2.86
N ASP A 45 -24.03 -3.05 3.59
CA ASP A 45 -24.78 -3.51 4.77
C ASP A 45 -25.62 -4.78 4.50
N PRO A 46 -26.38 -4.88 3.37
CA PRO A 46 -27.14 -6.10 3.06
C PRO A 46 -26.26 -7.32 2.78
N LEU A 47 -24.99 -7.12 2.44
CA LEU A 47 -24.00 -8.18 2.21
C LEU A 47 -23.27 -8.58 3.50
N GLY A 48 -23.56 -7.93 4.63
CA GLY A 48 -22.88 -8.17 5.91
C GLY A 48 -21.41 -7.74 5.91
N ILE A 49 -21.02 -6.83 5.01
CA ILE A 49 -19.65 -6.33 4.91
C ILE A 49 -19.58 -4.97 5.60
N HIS A 50 -18.97 -4.95 6.78
CA HIS A 50 -18.75 -3.72 7.54
C HIS A 50 -17.24 -3.44 7.65
N PHE A 51 -16.89 -2.16 7.48
CA PHE A 51 -15.50 -1.70 7.62
C PHE A 51 -15.30 -0.83 8.87
N VAL A 52 -16.31 -0.06 9.26
CA VAL A 52 -16.22 0.82 10.43
C VAL A 52 -16.16 -0.02 11.71
N PHE A 53 -15.20 0.31 12.58
CA PHE A 53 -14.88 -0.46 13.80
C PHE A 53 -14.51 -1.94 13.58
N ASP A 54 -14.12 -2.31 12.36
CA ASP A 54 -13.71 -3.67 11.98
C ASP A 54 -12.23 -3.69 11.57
N TRP A 55 -11.56 -4.84 11.75
CA TRP A 55 -10.16 -5.02 11.34
C TRP A 55 -10.00 -4.83 9.82
N LYS A 56 -11.04 -5.15 9.04
CA LYS A 56 -11.09 -4.87 7.60
C LYS A 56 -10.97 -3.38 7.32
N GLY A 57 -11.55 -2.53 8.18
CA GLY A 57 -11.43 -1.09 8.09
C GLY A 57 -10.00 -0.62 8.33
N ALA A 58 -9.30 -1.22 9.28
CA ALA A 58 -7.88 -0.90 9.52
C ALA A 58 -7.01 -1.27 8.30
N VAL A 59 -7.27 -2.40 7.65
CA VAL A 59 -6.60 -2.79 6.40
C VAL A 59 -6.89 -1.78 5.28
N LEU A 60 -8.16 -1.38 5.12
CA LEU A 60 -8.57 -0.42 4.10
C LEU A 60 -7.95 0.96 4.32
N ALA A 61 -7.97 1.48 5.56
CA ALA A 61 -7.36 2.76 5.90
C ALA A 61 -5.86 2.76 5.58
N SER A 62 -5.14 1.74 6.02
CA SER A 62 -3.71 1.62 5.74
C SER A 62 -3.42 1.44 4.24
N ALA A 63 -4.27 0.73 3.51
CA ALA A 63 -4.15 0.60 2.06
C ALA A 63 -4.30 1.97 1.38
N VAL A 64 -5.36 2.72 1.69
CA VAL A 64 -5.62 4.04 1.08
C VAL A 64 -4.48 5.03 1.35
N VAL A 65 -3.93 5.03 2.56
CA VAL A 65 -2.85 5.95 2.91
C VAL A 65 -1.49 5.54 2.29
N SER A 66 -1.24 4.25 2.10
CA SER A 66 0.01 3.76 1.49
C SER A 66 -0.04 3.66 -0.04
N PHE A 67 -1.24 3.61 -0.62
CA PHE A 67 -1.48 3.46 -2.06
C PHE A 67 -0.74 4.47 -2.96
N PRO A 68 -0.68 5.78 -2.64
CA PRO A 68 0.01 6.74 -3.50
C PRO A 68 1.49 6.42 -3.69
N LEU A 69 2.14 5.91 -2.64
CA LEU A 69 3.55 5.51 -2.68
C LEU A 69 3.76 4.29 -3.58
N LEU A 70 2.87 3.30 -3.48
CA LEU A 70 2.87 2.14 -4.35
C LEU A 70 2.73 2.55 -5.82
N VAL A 71 1.69 3.34 -6.14
CA VAL A 71 1.40 3.75 -7.52
C VAL A 71 2.57 4.52 -8.11
N ARG A 72 3.17 5.45 -7.35
CA ARG A 72 4.33 6.22 -7.82
C ARG A 72 5.53 5.33 -8.13
N ALA A 73 5.84 4.39 -7.25
CA ALA A 73 6.94 3.44 -7.46
C ALA A 73 6.69 2.51 -8.66
N VAL A 74 5.47 1.98 -8.78
CA VAL A 74 5.05 1.13 -9.90
C VAL A 74 5.16 1.88 -11.23
N ARG A 75 4.68 3.13 -11.28
CA ARG A 75 4.79 3.97 -12.48
C ARG A 75 6.24 4.18 -12.89
N LEU A 76 7.11 4.54 -11.94
CA LEU A 76 8.54 4.70 -12.20
C LEU A 76 9.18 3.40 -12.70
N ALA A 77 8.76 2.25 -12.17
CA ALA A 77 9.24 0.95 -12.62
C ALA A 77 8.87 0.67 -14.09
N PHE A 78 7.63 0.97 -14.49
CA PHE A 78 7.21 0.81 -15.88
C PHE A 78 7.81 1.85 -16.83
N ASP A 79 7.99 3.09 -16.37
CA ASP A 79 8.62 4.15 -17.16
C ASP A 79 10.12 3.89 -17.39
N ALA A 80 10.77 3.10 -16.53
CA ALA A 80 12.16 2.67 -16.70
C ALA A 80 12.35 1.52 -17.71
N VAL A 81 11.27 0.85 -18.13
CA VAL A 81 11.34 -0.22 -19.15
C VAL A 81 11.53 0.42 -20.53
N ASP A 82 12.55 -0.02 -21.26
CA ASP A 82 12.83 0.45 -22.62
C ASP A 82 11.58 0.26 -23.51
N PRO A 83 11.03 1.34 -24.11
CA PRO A 83 9.86 1.26 -24.98
C PRO A 83 10.08 0.43 -26.25
N GLY A 84 11.33 0.17 -26.66
CA GLY A 84 11.68 -0.67 -27.80
C GLY A 84 11.37 -2.15 -27.58
N LEU A 85 11.55 -2.67 -26.36
CA LEU A 85 11.34 -4.09 -26.04
C LEU A 85 9.91 -4.58 -26.32
N PRO A 86 8.84 -3.92 -25.82
CA PRO A 86 7.48 -4.32 -26.14
C PRO A 86 7.11 -4.06 -27.61
N ALA A 87 7.74 -3.10 -28.28
CA ALA A 87 7.54 -2.90 -29.71
C ALA A 87 8.11 -4.07 -30.53
N MET A 88 9.31 -4.56 -30.17
CA MET A 88 9.92 -5.73 -30.79
C MET A 88 9.09 -7.00 -30.56
N ALA A 89 8.61 -7.23 -29.34
CA ALA A 89 7.72 -8.36 -29.04
C ALA A 89 6.47 -8.34 -29.92
N ARG A 90 5.84 -7.16 -30.11
CA ARG A 90 4.69 -7.01 -31.00
C ARG A 90 5.02 -7.31 -32.46
N SER A 91 6.19 -6.89 -32.95
CA SER A 91 6.65 -7.22 -34.31
C SER A 91 6.89 -8.72 -34.52
N LEU A 92 7.22 -9.46 -33.45
CA LEU A 92 7.37 -10.92 -33.47
C LEU A 92 6.05 -11.69 -33.35
N GLY A 93 4.90 -10.99 -33.38
CA GLY A 93 3.57 -11.60 -33.38
C GLY A 93 2.90 -11.66 -32.01
N ASP A 94 3.50 -11.10 -30.95
CA ASP A 94 2.82 -10.99 -29.67
C ASP A 94 1.74 -9.88 -29.71
N GLY A 95 0.51 -10.24 -29.32
CA GLY A 95 -0.54 -9.25 -29.06
C GLY A 95 -0.17 -8.31 -27.90
N PRO A 96 -0.85 -7.16 -27.75
CA PRO A 96 -0.53 -6.15 -26.74
C PRO A 96 -0.52 -6.71 -25.30
N TRP A 97 -1.46 -7.60 -24.98
CA TRP A 97 -1.51 -8.27 -23.67
C TRP A 97 -0.35 -9.24 -23.45
N ARG A 98 0.07 -9.98 -24.49
CA ARG A 98 1.21 -10.90 -24.41
C ARG A 98 2.53 -10.15 -24.23
N ALA A 99 2.73 -9.08 -25.00
CA ALA A 99 3.90 -8.21 -24.86
C ALA A 99 3.97 -7.57 -23.46
N PHE A 100 2.84 -7.11 -22.91
CA PHE A 100 2.78 -6.63 -21.53
C PHE A 100 3.14 -7.72 -20.52
N ALA A 101 2.49 -8.88 -20.58
CA ALA A 101 2.66 -9.93 -19.57
C ALA A 101 4.01 -10.65 -19.64
N ARG A 102 4.61 -10.80 -20.83
CA ARG A 102 5.89 -11.51 -21.03
C ARG A 102 7.12 -10.61 -20.98
N VAL A 103 6.98 -9.33 -21.31
CA VAL A 103 8.13 -8.41 -21.44
C VAL A 103 8.03 -7.29 -20.42
N GLU A 104 6.99 -6.45 -20.51
CA GLU A 104 6.95 -5.23 -19.70
C GLU A 104 6.78 -5.53 -18.21
N LEU A 105 5.85 -6.43 -17.85
CA LEU A 105 5.54 -6.76 -16.46
C LEU A 105 6.74 -7.41 -15.77
N PRO A 106 7.39 -8.47 -16.30
CA PRO A 106 8.55 -9.10 -15.65
C PRO A 106 9.74 -8.15 -15.47
N LEU A 107 9.97 -7.25 -16.43
CA LEU A 107 11.03 -6.24 -16.32
C LEU A 107 10.72 -5.18 -15.27
N ALA A 108 9.44 -4.81 -15.10
CA ALA A 108 9.01 -3.87 -14.07
C ALA A 108 8.87 -4.50 -12.67
N LEU A 109 8.72 -5.83 -12.56
CA LEU A 109 8.48 -6.55 -11.29
C LEU A 109 9.46 -6.17 -10.16
N PRO A 110 10.78 -6.06 -10.37
CA PRO A 110 11.70 -5.64 -9.31
C PRO A 110 11.39 -4.25 -8.75
N GLY A 111 10.92 -3.33 -9.60
CA GLY A 111 10.49 -1.99 -9.18
C GLY A 111 9.11 -1.99 -8.52
N VAL A 112 8.18 -2.83 -8.99
CA VAL A 112 6.89 -3.06 -8.32
C VAL A 112 7.10 -3.61 -6.91
N ALA A 113 8.00 -4.59 -6.75
CA ALA A 113 8.35 -5.14 -5.45
C ALA A 113 8.93 -4.09 -4.51
N ALA A 114 9.82 -3.21 -5.01
CA ALA A 114 10.36 -2.09 -4.24
C ALA A 114 9.25 -1.12 -3.80
N GLY A 115 8.29 -0.82 -4.69
CA GLY A 115 7.10 -0.05 -4.36
C GLY A 115 6.23 -0.67 -3.27
N ALA A 116 6.04 -1.99 -3.32
CA ALA A 116 5.32 -2.73 -2.29
C ALA A 116 5.99 -2.62 -0.92
N THR A 117 7.34 -2.62 -0.86
CA THR A 117 8.08 -2.40 0.40
C THR A 117 7.87 -1.01 0.96
N LEU A 118 7.89 0.02 0.11
CA LEU A 118 7.63 1.40 0.54
C LEU A 118 6.21 1.54 1.08
N ALA A 119 5.23 0.94 0.41
CA ALA A 119 3.85 0.93 0.86
C ALA A 119 3.69 0.17 2.18
N LEU A 120 4.35 -0.98 2.33
CA LEU A 120 4.36 -1.75 3.58
C LEU A 120 4.97 -0.94 4.73
N ALA A 121 6.11 -0.30 4.49
CA ALA A 121 6.77 0.55 5.48
C ALA A 121 5.84 1.69 5.93
N ARG A 122 5.13 2.32 4.98
CA ARG A 122 4.14 3.36 5.29
C ARG A 122 2.95 2.81 6.07
N CYS A 123 2.46 1.63 5.72
CA CYS A 123 1.33 0.95 6.36
C CYS A 123 1.65 0.61 7.83
N LEU A 124 2.86 0.14 8.15
CA LEU A 124 3.29 -0.21 9.51
C LEU A 124 3.22 0.98 10.49
N GLY A 125 3.45 2.19 9.98
CA GLY A 125 3.38 3.42 10.75
C GLY A 125 2.01 4.10 10.74
N GLU A 126 0.98 3.50 10.13
CA GLU A 126 -0.33 4.14 10.04
C GLU A 126 -1.06 4.16 11.39
N PHE A 127 -1.62 5.34 11.70
CA PHE A 127 -2.25 5.64 12.98
C PHE A 127 -3.52 6.48 12.78
N GLY A 128 -3.38 7.64 12.12
CA GLY A 128 -4.42 8.66 12.10
C GLY A 128 -5.68 8.30 11.32
N ALA A 129 -5.54 7.63 10.17
CA ALA A 129 -6.71 7.16 9.43
C ALA A 129 -7.40 6.00 10.17
N THR A 130 -6.60 5.10 10.73
CA THR A 130 -7.06 3.89 11.43
C THR A 130 -7.83 4.23 12.70
N ILE A 131 -7.33 5.13 13.55
CA ILE A 131 -8.00 5.47 14.81
C ILE A 131 -9.39 6.08 14.59
N VAL A 132 -9.56 6.88 13.52
CA VAL A 132 -10.84 7.51 13.17
C VAL A 132 -11.81 6.52 12.54
N PHE A 133 -11.32 5.67 11.63
CA PHE A 133 -12.18 4.81 10.81
C PHE A 133 -12.45 3.43 11.43
N ALA A 134 -11.41 2.78 11.94
CA ALA A 134 -11.48 1.45 12.55
C ALA A 134 -11.50 1.49 14.08
N GLY A 135 -11.27 2.66 14.69
CA GLY A 135 -11.21 2.80 16.14
C GLY A 135 -9.97 2.16 16.75
N ASN A 136 -9.99 2.05 18.08
CA ASN A 136 -8.93 1.43 18.87
C ASN A 136 -9.52 0.40 19.83
N LEU A 137 -10.01 -0.71 19.29
CA LEU A 137 -10.61 -1.78 20.06
C LEU A 137 -9.58 -2.88 20.35
N PRO A 138 -9.27 -3.18 21.63
CA PRO A 138 -8.38 -4.27 22.00
C PRO A 138 -8.88 -5.61 21.43
N GLY A 139 -7.99 -6.36 20.78
CA GLY A 139 -8.31 -7.67 20.22
C GLY A 139 -9.08 -7.65 18.89
N ALA A 140 -9.45 -6.47 18.38
CA ALA A 140 -10.15 -6.33 17.10
C ALA A 140 -9.41 -5.40 16.13
N THR A 141 -9.23 -4.12 16.48
CA THR A 141 -8.71 -3.09 15.57
C THR A 141 -7.46 -2.39 16.07
N ARG A 142 -7.07 -2.64 17.32
CA ARG A 142 -5.86 -2.07 17.92
C ARG A 142 -4.59 -2.52 17.18
N THR A 143 -3.94 -1.57 16.52
CA THR A 143 -2.63 -1.75 15.89
C THR A 143 -1.49 -1.45 16.87
N ILE A 144 -0.26 -1.79 16.49
CA ILE A 144 0.93 -1.50 17.31
C ILE A 144 1.07 0.01 17.60
N PRO A 145 0.93 0.93 16.61
CA PRO A 145 0.95 2.37 16.90
C PRO A 145 -0.12 2.80 17.91
N LEU A 146 -1.33 2.28 17.80
CA LEU A 146 -2.42 2.58 18.74
C LEU A 146 -2.13 2.07 20.15
N ALA A 147 -1.56 0.87 20.27
CA ALA A 147 -1.17 0.31 21.56
C ALA A 147 -0.04 1.11 22.24
N ILE A 148 0.93 1.61 21.47
CA ILE A 148 1.99 2.48 21.98
C ILE A 148 1.40 3.80 22.47
N TYR A 149 0.49 4.40 21.68
CA TYR A 149 -0.19 5.65 22.04
C TYR A 149 -0.98 5.50 23.35
N ASP A 150 -1.84 4.49 23.46
CA ASP A 150 -2.63 4.24 24.69
C ASP A 150 -1.76 4.08 25.93
N LEU A 151 -0.67 3.30 25.82
CA LEU A 151 0.22 3.10 26.94
C LEU A 151 1.00 4.37 27.29
N TYR A 152 1.39 5.17 26.30
CA TYR A 152 2.07 6.44 26.54
C TYR A 152 1.21 7.41 27.36
N GLU A 153 -0.11 7.42 27.16
CA GLU A 153 -1.03 8.27 27.92
C GLU A 153 -1.31 7.77 29.35
N THR A 154 -0.88 6.56 29.72
CA THR A 154 -1.09 6.03 31.08
C THR A 154 0.04 6.41 32.06
N PRO A 155 -0.27 6.74 33.34
CA PRO A 155 0.70 7.26 34.32
C PRO A 155 1.97 6.40 34.54
N ASP A 156 1.86 5.07 34.45
CA ASP A 156 2.97 4.11 34.58
C ASP A 156 3.31 3.38 33.26
N GLY A 157 2.77 3.85 32.14
CA GLY A 157 2.84 3.14 30.88
C GLY A 157 4.16 3.28 30.14
N LEU A 158 4.98 4.28 30.48
CA LEU A 158 6.23 4.59 29.77
C LEU A 158 7.14 3.36 29.62
N SER A 159 7.35 2.60 30.71
CA SER A 159 8.19 1.40 30.68
C SER A 159 7.61 0.28 29.81
N ARG A 160 6.28 0.19 29.68
CA ARG A 160 5.60 -0.78 28.80
C ARG A 160 5.62 -0.29 27.35
N SER A 161 5.42 1.00 27.12
CA SER A 161 5.52 1.65 25.80
C SER A 161 6.90 1.45 25.18
N TRP A 162 7.99 1.57 25.96
CA TRP A 162 9.35 1.30 25.48
C TRP A 162 9.55 -0.12 24.95
N ARG A 163 8.96 -1.13 25.62
CA ARG A 163 9.05 -2.53 25.17
C ARG A 163 8.30 -2.73 23.86
N LEU A 164 7.08 -2.19 23.76
CA LEU A 164 6.30 -2.28 22.52
C LEU A 164 6.93 -1.48 21.37
N LEU A 165 7.51 -0.31 21.67
CA LEU A 165 8.25 0.48 20.70
C LEU A 165 9.47 -0.31 20.17
N GLY A 166 10.26 -0.91 21.06
CA GLY A 166 11.38 -1.77 20.68
C GLY A 166 10.93 -2.95 19.81
N LEU A 167 9.85 -3.64 20.20
CA LEU A 167 9.27 -4.73 19.40
C LEU A 167 8.79 -4.23 18.03
N SER A 168 8.14 -3.07 17.96
CA SER A 168 7.68 -2.45 16.71
C SER A 168 8.84 -2.16 15.76
N VAL A 169 9.93 -1.60 16.29
CA VAL A 169 11.16 -1.34 15.51
C VAL A 169 11.75 -2.63 14.98
N VAL A 170 11.84 -3.68 15.81
CA VAL A 170 12.35 -5.00 15.38
C VAL A 170 11.47 -5.61 14.29
N ILE A 171 10.15 -5.56 14.43
CA ILE A 171 9.21 -6.07 13.43
C ILE A 171 9.34 -5.29 12.12
N ALA A 172 9.38 -3.96 12.18
CA ALA A 172 9.51 -3.11 11.01
C ALA A 172 10.86 -3.33 10.29
N ALA A 173 11.96 -3.38 11.04
CA ALA A 173 13.28 -3.67 10.50
C ALA A 173 13.33 -5.07 9.88
N GLY A 174 12.78 -6.08 10.56
CA GLY A 174 12.68 -7.45 10.06
C GLY A 174 11.89 -7.54 8.76
N ALA A 175 10.73 -6.88 8.69
CA ALA A 175 9.91 -6.84 7.47
C ALA A 175 10.66 -6.20 6.29
N LEU A 176 11.39 -5.10 6.54
CA LEU A 176 12.21 -4.43 5.53
C LEU A 176 13.38 -5.32 5.06
N VAL A 177 14.09 -5.96 5.98
CA VAL A 177 15.21 -6.86 5.67
C VAL A 177 14.72 -8.05 4.85
N VAL A 178 13.63 -8.69 5.25
CA VAL A 178 13.03 -9.81 4.49
C VAL A 178 12.65 -9.35 3.09
N SER A 179 12.02 -8.17 2.96
CA SER A 179 11.65 -7.62 1.67
C SER A 179 12.87 -7.36 0.77
N GLU A 180 13.95 -6.81 1.31
CA GLU A 180 15.19 -6.55 0.58
C GLU A 180 15.88 -7.86 0.14
N ILE A 181 15.90 -8.88 1.00
CA ILE A 181 16.45 -10.20 0.67
C ILE A 181 15.65 -10.84 -0.47
N LEU A 182 14.31 -10.81 -0.40
CA LEU A 182 13.45 -11.35 -1.46
C LEU A 182 13.66 -10.61 -2.79
N GLN A 183 13.80 -9.29 -2.76
CA GLN A 183 14.07 -8.48 -3.95
C GLN A 183 15.43 -8.78 -4.57
N ARG A 184 16.49 -8.89 -3.75
CA ARG A 184 17.83 -9.25 -4.23
C ARG A 184 17.83 -10.62 -4.89
N ARG A 185 17.16 -11.60 -4.27
CA ARG A 185 17.00 -12.95 -4.84
C ARG A 185 16.23 -12.92 -6.16
N GLY A 186 15.18 -12.11 -6.27
CA GLY A 186 14.41 -11.91 -7.50
C GLY A 186 15.25 -11.31 -8.63
N ARG A 187 16.02 -10.26 -8.36
CA ARG A 187 16.94 -9.63 -9.33
C ARG A 187 18.01 -10.60 -9.83
N CYS A 188 18.60 -11.40 -8.95
CA CYS A 188 19.61 -12.39 -9.33
C CYS A 188 19.06 -13.52 -10.20
N ARG A 189 17.80 -13.94 -10.00
CA ARG A 189 17.16 -14.95 -10.86
C ARG A 189 16.89 -14.39 -12.26
N LEU A 190 16.31 -13.18 -12.34
CA LEU A 190 16.01 -12.55 -13.63
C LEU A 190 17.29 -12.27 -14.45
N GLY A 191 18.38 -11.88 -13.79
CA GLY A 191 19.68 -11.68 -14.45
C GLY A 191 20.33 -12.97 -14.96
N ARG A 192 20.01 -14.14 -14.39
CA ARG A 192 20.49 -15.45 -14.91
C ARG A 192 19.67 -15.93 -16.10
N GLU A 193 18.38 -15.63 -16.14
CA GLU A 193 17.49 -16.04 -17.25
C GLU A 193 17.67 -15.18 -18.51
N LEU A 194 18.14 -13.93 -18.37
CA LEU A 194 18.43 -13.04 -19.50
C LEU A 194 19.89 -13.11 -19.99
N GLY A 195 20.76 -13.79 -19.24
CA GLY A 195 22.19 -13.97 -19.56
C GLY A 195 22.54 -15.36 -20.09
N ALA A 196 21.55 -16.21 -20.35
CA ALA A 196 21.66 -17.53 -20.97
C ALA A 196 20.91 -17.53 -22.31
#